data_AF-A0A1F6E9K0-F1
#
_entry.id   AF-A0A1F6E9K0-F1
#
_cell.length_a   1.000
_cell.length_b   1.000
_cell.length_c   1.000
_cell.angle_alpha   90.00
_cell.angle_beta   90.00
_cell.angle_gamma   90.00
#
_symmetry.space_group_name_H-M   'P 1'
#
loop_
_entity.id
_entity.type
_entity.pdbx_description
1 polymer ?
#
loop_
_entity_poly.entity_id
_entity_poly.type
_entity_poly.pdbx_seq_one_letter_code
_entity_poly.pdbx_strand_id
1 'polypeptide(L)'
;MNTTLTIKMDKKLKGDLKKISAQIGVPVTTIVNAHIMQFVRDGSITLSLHPRPEKIAEWEKLCSDMDARPEKYKEYADVEDVISALGLEK
;
A
#
# COMPACT_ATOMS: atom_id res chain seq x y z
N MET A 1 -12.96 6.22 -25.74
CA MET A 1 -12.21 7.40 -26.24
C MET A 1 -10.99 7.56 -25.35
N ASN A 2 -9.80 7.65 -25.93
CA ASN A 2 -8.56 7.80 -25.16
C ASN A 2 -8.13 9.26 -25.18
N THR A 3 -7.60 9.75 -24.07
CA THR A 3 -7.12 11.13 -23.91
C THR A 3 -5.62 11.12 -23.61
N THR A 4 -4.95 12.23 -23.91
CA THR A 4 -3.52 12.38 -23.69
C THR A 4 -3.27 13.19 -22.42
N LEU A 5 -2.41 12.68 -21.53
CA LEU A 5 -1.92 13.37 -20.35
C LEU A 5 -0.45 13.79 -20.56
N THR A 6 -0.18 15.09 -20.51
CA THR A 6 1.18 15.64 -20.58
C THR A 6 1.65 16.05 -19.19
N ILE A 7 2.70 15.38 -18.69
CA ILE A 7 3.27 15.65 -17.37
C ILE A 7 4.67 16.25 -17.55
N LYS A 8 4.89 17.44 -16.99
CA LYS A 8 6.24 18.03 -16.88
C LYS A 8 7.00 17.30 -15.78
N MET A 9 8.19 16.80 -16.11
CA MET A 9 9.02 16.01 -15.21
C MET A 9 10.48 16.37 -15.43
N ASP A 10 11.26 16.36 -14.35
CA ASP A 10 12.71 16.49 -14.44
C ASP A 10 13.31 15.36 -15.31
N LYS A 11 14.39 15.70 -16.04
CA LYS A 11 15.01 14.77 -17.01
C LYS A 11 15.62 13.55 -16.32
N LYS A 12 16.23 13.73 -15.15
CA LYS A 12 16.82 12.63 -14.36
C LYS A 12 15.71 11.71 -13.86
N LEU A 13 14.67 12.28 -13.26
CA LEU A 13 13.52 11.52 -12.76
C LEU A 13 12.85 10.69 -13.87
N LYS A 14 12.69 11.26 -15.07
CA LYS A 14 12.17 10.54 -16.23
C LYS A 14 13.08 9.39 -16.67
N GLY A 15 14.39 9.56 -16.56
CA GLY A 15 15.38 8.52 -16.84
C GLY A 15 15.28 7.36 -15.85
N ASP A 16 15.22 7.67 -14.56
CA ASP A 16 15.10 6.68 -13.47
C ASP A 16 13.79 5.90 -13.58
N LEU A 17 12.67 6.59 -13.82
CA LEU A 17 11.37 5.97 -14.06
C LEU A 17 11.40 4.96 -15.21
N LYS A 18 12.01 5.33 -16.35
CA LYS A 18 12.15 4.43 -17.50
C LYS A 18 12.99 3.21 -17.15
N LYS A 19 14.13 3.41 -16.47
CA LYS A 19 15.03 2.32 -16.09
C LYS A 19 14.32 1.32 -15.16
N ILE A 20 13.66 1.80 -14.12
CA ILE A 20 12.93 0.95 -13.16
C ILE A 20 11.77 0.23 -13.86
N SER A 21 11.00 0.95 -14.69
CA SER A 21 9.88 0.36 -15.43
C SER A 21 10.33 -0.79 -16.36
N ALA A 22 11.50 -0.65 -17.00
CA ALA A 22 12.08 -1.68 -17.85
C ALA A 22 12.58 -2.89 -17.06
N GLN A 23 13.16 -2.67 -15.86
CA GLN A 23 13.59 -3.74 -14.97
C GLN A 23 12.43 -4.60 -14.46
N ILE A 24 11.29 -3.97 -14.18
CA ILE A 24 10.07 -4.65 -13.70
C ILE A 24 9.26 -5.23 -14.88
N GLY A 25 9.56 -4.86 -16.12
CA GLY A 25 8.87 -5.34 -17.32
C GLY A 25 7.49 -4.70 -17.54
N VAL A 26 7.23 -3.54 -16.93
CA VAL A 26 5.93 -2.85 -17.00
C VAL A 26 6.09 -1.50 -17.69
N PRO A 27 5.30 -1.17 -18.72
CA PRO A 27 5.34 0.15 -19.36
C PRO A 27 5.03 1.29 -18.40
N VAL A 28 5.74 2.42 -18.55
CA VAL A 28 5.51 3.64 -17.73
C VAL A 28 4.05 4.09 -17.76
N THR A 29 3.38 3.99 -18.92
CA THR A 29 1.98 4.35 -19.08
C THR A 29 1.05 3.49 -18.22
N THR A 30 1.34 2.19 -18.10
CA THR A 30 0.59 1.27 -17.25
C THR A 30 0.73 1.65 -15.78
N ILE A 31 1.95 1.98 -15.33
CA ILE A 31 2.22 2.41 -13.95
C ILE A 31 1.45 3.69 -13.62
N VAL A 32 1.52 4.69 -14.51
CA VAL A 32 0.82 5.98 -14.31
C VAL A 32 -0.70 5.77 -14.28
N ASN A 33 -1.24 5.00 -15.22
CA ASN A 33 -2.68 4.72 -15.23
C ASN A 33 -3.14 3.94 -13.99
N ALA A 34 -2.35 2.96 -13.51
CA ALA A 34 -2.67 2.21 -12.30
C ALA A 34 -2.77 3.13 -11.08
N HIS A 35 -1.81 4.05 -10.90
CA HIS A 35 -1.86 5.02 -9.82
C HIS A 35 -3.01 6.01 -9.94
N ILE A 36 -3.34 6.47 -11.15
CA ILE A 36 -4.51 7.36 -11.34
C ILE A 36 -5.81 6.62 -11.02
N MET A 37 -5.96 5.36 -11.46
CA MET A 37 -7.12 4.54 -11.13
C MET A 37 -7.24 4.31 -9.62
N GLN A 38 -6.11 4.04 -8.95
CA GLN A 38 -6.09 3.91 -7.50
C GLN A 38 -6.49 5.21 -6.81
N PHE A 39 -5.95 6.35 -7.25
CA PHE A 39 -6.32 7.67 -6.70
C PHE A 39 -7.82 7.96 -6.86
N VAL A 40 -8.40 7.65 -8.03
CA VAL A 40 -9.84 7.83 -8.28
C VAL A 40 -10.67 6.90 -7.38
N ARG A 41 -10.24 5.66 -7.17
CA ARG A 41 -10.93 4.68 -6.32
C ARG A 41 -10.89 5.06 -4.84
N ASP A 42 -9.71 5.44 -4.36
CA ASP A 42 -9.46 5.66 -2.93
C ASP A 42 -9.84 7.10 -2.50
N GLY A 43 -10.05 8.01 -3.46
CA GLY A 43 -10.42 9.41 -3.21
C GLY A 43 -9.37 10.21 -2.43
N SER A 44 -8.15 9.68 -2.31
CA SER A 44 -7.10 10.22 -1.47
C SER A 44 -5.72 9.97 -2.06
N ILE A 45 -4.78 10.87 -1.74
CA ILE A 45 -3.36 10.72 -2.05
C ILE A 45 -2.60 10.65 -0.72
N THR A 46 -1.80 9.60 -0.52
CA THR A 46 -0.95 9.49 0.67
C THR A 46 0.45 9.97 0.31
N LEU A 47 0.86 11.09 0.91
CA LEU A 47 2.22 11.61 0.82
C LEU A 47 2.87 11.49 2.20
N SER A 48 3.94 10.71 2.29
CA SER A 48 4.70 10.54 3.55
C SER A 48 6.15 10.94 3.34
N LEU A 49 6.64 11.85 4.18
CA LEU A 49 8.05 12.24 4.23
C LEU A 49 8.94 11.16 4.86
N HIS A 50 8.33 10.23 5.60
CA HIS A 50 9.02 9.11 6.22
C HIS A 50 8.58 7.84 5.50
N PRO A 51 9.48 7.01 4.93
CA PRO A 51 9.15 5.61 4.79
C PRO A 51 8.74 5.14 6.20
N ARG A 52 7.76 4.25 6.32
CA ARG A 52 7.42 3.65 7.62
C ARG A 52 8.10 2.27 7.77
N PRO A 53 9.43 2.11 7.56
CA PRO A 53 10.06 0.80 7.61
C PRO A 53 10.03 0.25 9.04
N GLU A 54 10.04 1.12 10.05
CA GLU A 54 9.98 0.73 11.46
C GLU A 54 8.64 0.07 11.79
N LYS A 55 7.53 0.69 11.35
CA LYS A 55 6.19 0.11 11.47
C LYS A 55 6.05 -1.17 10.64
N ILE A 56 6.69 -1.27 9.48
CA ILE A 56 6.68 -2.49 8.65
C ILE A 56 7.47 -3.60 9.36
N ALA A 57 8.64 -3.32 9.91
CA ALA A 57 9.43 -4.30 10.64
C ALA A 57 8.75 -4.74 11.95
N GLU A 58 8.09 -3.82 12.66
CA GLU A 58 7.24 -4.14 13.80
C GLU A 58 6.04 -5.00 13.40
N TRP A 59 5.39 -4.66 12.28
CA TRP A 59 4.27 -5.43 11.72
C TRP A 59 4.71 -6.84 11.32
N GLU A 60 5.83 -6.98 10.60
CA GLU A 60 6.38 -8.26 10.18
C GLU A 60 6.76 -9.13 11.38
N LYS A 61 7.37 -8.53 12.42
CA LYS A 61 7.65 -9.23 13.69
C LYS A 61 6.37 -9.67 14.39
N LEU A 62 5.34 -8.83 14.40
CA LEU A 62 4.05 -9.16 15.00
C LEU A 62 3.37 -10.31 14.25
N CYS A 63 3.31 -10.26 12.92
CA CYS A 63 2.78 -11.35 12.10
C CYS A 63 3.56 -12.65 12.32
N SER A 64 4.89 -12.59 12.35
CA SER A 64 5.72 -13.77 12.61
C SER A 64 5.54 -14.34 14.02
N ASP A 65 5.32 -13.51 15.05
CA ASP A 65 5.02 -14.00 16.41
C ASP A 65 3.61 -14.61 16.47
N MET A 66 2.64 -14.05 15.73
CA MET A 66 1.29 -14.62 15.61
C MET A 66 1.28 -15.99 14.94
N ASP A 67 2.02 -16.15 13.83
CA ASP A 67 2.12 -17.44 13.13
C ASP A 67 2.84 -18.50 13.97
N ALA A 68 3.85 -18.09 14.75
CA ALA A 68 4.64 -19.00 15.58
C ALA A 68 3.96 -19.37 16.90
N ARG A 69 3.08 -18.49 17.42
CA ARG A 69 2.45 -18.61 18.74
C ARG A 69 0.96 -18.26 18.69
N PRO A 70 0.15 -19.00 17.92
CA PRO A 70 -1.28 -18.73 17.81
C PRO A 70 -1.99 -18.77 19.17
N GLU A 71 -1.49 -19.56 20.14
CA GLU A 71 -2.05 -19.67 21.49
C GLU A 71 -1.97 -18.39 22.33
N LYS A 72 -1.06 -17.47 21.98
CA LYS A 72 -0.87 -16.20 22.67
C LYS A 72 -1.93 -15.16 22.26
N TYR A 73 -2.55 -15.36 21.10
CA TYR A 73 -3.49 -14.42 20.51
C TYR A 73 -4.90 -14.97 20.61
N LYS A 74 -5.85 -14.12 20.99
CA LYS A 74 -7.24 -14.53 21.13
C LYS A 74 -7.85 -14.66 19.73
N GLU A 75 -8.26 -15.88 19.39
CA GLU A 75 -9.09 -16.14 18.22
C GLU A 75 -10.55 -15.82 18.54
N TYR A 76 -11.25 -15.29 17.55
CA TYR A 76 -12.67 -14.96 17.65
C TYR A 76 -13.41 -15.72 16.56
N ALA A 77 -14.47 -16.42 16.94
CA ALA A 77 -15.33 -17.15 16.01
C ALA A 77 -16.49 -16.30 15.49
N ASP A 78 -16.82 -15.22 16.20
CA ASP A 78 -17.94 -14.33 15.91
C ASP A 78 -17.48 -12.87 15.77
N VAL A 79 -18.16 -12.13 14.89
CA VAL A 79 -17.85 -10.73 14.59
C VAL A 79 -18.26 -9.81 15.77
N GLU A 80 -19.33 -10.14 16.48
CA GLU A 80 -19.79 -9.38 17.66
C GLU A 80 -18.73 -9.44 18.78
N ASP A 81 -18.14 -10.61 19.03
CA ASP A 81 -17.08 -10.77 20.02
C ASP A 81 -15.84 -9.92 19.71
N VAL A 82 -15.51 -9.76 18.41
CA VAL A 82 -14.41 -8.89 17.96
C VAL A 82 -14.73 -7.42 18.23
N ILE A 83 -15.96 -6.99 17.92
CA ILE A 83 -16.39 -5.59 18.11
C ILE A 83 -16.34 -5.22 19.60
N SER A 84 -16.84 -6.10 20.47
CA SER A 84 -16.78 -5.92 21.93
C SER A 84 -15.34 -5.88 22.44
N ALA A 85 -14.48 -6.80 21.98
CA ALA A 85 -13.08 -6.86 22.42
C ALA A 85 -12.26 -5.64 21.98
N LEU A 86 -12.60 -5.03 20.84
CA LEU A 86 -11.96 -3.82 20.35
C LEU A 86 -12.57 -2.53 20.92
N GLY A 87 -13.64 -2.63 21.73
CA GLY A 87 -14.33 -1.48 22.30
C GLY A 87 -14.95 -0.56 21.22
N LEU A 88 -15.38 -1.15 20.10
CA LEU A 88 -15.95 -0.42 18.96
C LEU A 88 -17.49 -0.38 18.99
N GLU A 89 -18.09 -0.72 20.13
CA GLU A 89 -19.53 -0.62 20.33
C GLU A 89 -19.96 0.86 20.24
N LYS A 90 -21.00 1.11 19.45
CA LYS A 90 -21.54 2.46 19.24
C LYS A 90 -22.48 2.88 20.36
#